data_AF-A0A6V7M6S5-F1
#
_entry.id   AF-A0A6V7M6S5-F1
#
_cell.length_a   1.000
_cell.length_b   1.000
_cell.length_c   1.000
_cell.angle_alpha   90.00
_cell.angle_beta   90.00
_cell.angle_gamma   90.00
#
_symmetry.space_group_name_H-M   'P 1'
#
loop_
_entity.id
_entity.type
_entity.pdbx_description
1 polymer ?
#
loop_
_entity_poly.entity_id
_entity_poly.type
_entity_poly.pdbx_seq_one_letter_code
_entity_poly.pdbx_strand_id
1 'polypeptide(L)' 'MAGQHYCLRWNNYQSNMTSVFHQLLQTEAFVDVTLACNEASLKAHK' A
#
# COMPACT_ATOMS: atom_id res chain seq x y z
N MET A 1 -23.34 -25.58 -21.84
CA MET A 1 -22.99 -25.86 -20.43
C MET A 1 -22.25 -24.64 -19.90
N ALA A 2 -22.79 -23.95 -18.90
CA ALA A 2 -22.06 -22.85 -18.25
C ALA A 2 -20.85 -23.45 -17.53
N GLY A 3 -19.65 -22.90 -17.77
CA GLY A 3 -18.41 -23.38 -17.17
C GLY A 3 -18.41 -23.24 -15.65
N GLN A 4 -17.58 -24.02 -14.96
CA GLN A 4 -17.37 -23.84 -13.52
C GLN A 4 -16.55 -22.56 -13.27
N HIS A 5 -17.01 -21.72 -12.35
CA HIS A 5 -16.29 -20.52 -11.93
C HIS A 5 -15.68 -20.75 -10.54
N TYR A 6 -14.39 -20.41 -10.39
CA TYR A 6 -13.69 -20.46 -9.12
C TYR A 6 -13.32 -19.05 -8.68
N CYS A 7 -13.53 -18.75 -7.40
CA CYS A 7 -13.10 -17.51 -6.77
C CYS A 7 -12.11 -17.85 -5.64
N LEU A 8 -10.88 -17.36 -5.76
CA LEU A 8 -9.85 -17.54 -4.74
C LEU A 8 -9.74 -16.29 -3.89
N ARG A 9 -9.62 -16.47 -2.57
CA ARG A 9 -9.34 -15.40 -1.62
C ARG A 9 -7.95 -15.59 -1.05
N TRP A 10 -7.13 -14.56 -1.15
CA TRP A 10 -5.90 -14.51 -0.37
C TRP A 10 -6.21 -13.95 1.03
N ASN A 11 -6.19 -14.83 2.02
CA ASN A 11 -6.60 -14.49 3.39
C ASN A 11 -5.76 -13.36 4.02
N ASN A 12 -4.48 -13.27 3.64
CA ASN A 12 -3.53 -12.32 4.23
C ASN A 12 -3.20 -11.15 3.29
N TYR A 13 -3.97 -10.95 2.22
CA TYR A 13 -3.71 -9.87 1.26
C TYR A 13 -3.64 -8.50 1.94
N GLN A 14 -4.65 -8.17 2.76
CA GLN A 14 -4.74 -6.87 3.41
C GLN A 14 -3.53 -6.61 4.32
N SER A 15 -3.19 -7.54 5.21
CA SER A 15 -2.06 -7.38 6.14
C SER A 15 -0.73 -7.28 5.39
N ASN A 16 -0.56 -8.06 4.32
CA ASN A 16 0.66 -8.05 3.54
C ASN A 16 0.82 -6.73 2.78
N MET A 17 -0.25 -6.23 2.15
CA MET A 17 -0.22 -4.94 1.47
C MET A 17 0.09 -3.80 2.46
N THR A 18 -0.60 -3.73 3.61
CA THR A 18 -0.32 -2.69 4.61
C THR A 18 1.14 -2.73 5.10
N SER A 19 1.68 -3.93 5.36
CA SER A 19 3.08 -4.08 5.80
C SER A 19 4.07 -3.60 4.74
N VAL A 20 3.86 -3.99 3.47
CA VAL A 20 4.74 -3.58 2.36
C VAL A 20 4.69 -2.07 2.15
N PHE A 21 3.52 -1.43 2.13
CA PHE A 21 3.41 0.02 2.00
C PHE A 21 4.11 0.76 3.14
N HIS A 22 4.01 0.24 4.37
CA HIS A 22 4.72 0.80 5.51
C HIS A 22 6.25 0.72 5.32
N GLN A 23 6.79 -0.41 4.85
CA GLN A 23 8.22 -0.54 4.54
C GLN A 23 8.66 0.40 3.41
N LEU A 24 7.85 0.54 2.36
CA LEU A 24 8.12 1.48 1.27
C LEU A 24 8.12 2.93 1.78
N LEU A 25 7.22 3.27 2.69
CA LEU A 25 7.14 4.61 3.27
C LEU A 25 8.39 4.92 4.10
N GLN A 26 8.82 3.97 4.94
CA GLN A 26 10.01 4.10 5.77
C GLN A 26 11.30 4.27 4.94
N THR A 27 11.32 3.72 3.73
CA THR A 27 12.44 3.84 2.79
C THR A 27 12.26 4.99 1.79
N GLU A 28 11.19 5.79 1.96
CA GLU A 28 10.76 6.84 1.03
C GLU A 28 10.65 6.36 -0.43
N ALA A 29 10.40 5.07 -0.64
CA ALA A 29 10.26 4.48 -1.95
C ALA A 29 8.83 4.68 -2.48
N PHE A 30 8.73 5.07 -3.75
CA PHE A 30 7.46 5.28 -4.46
C PHE A 30 6.47 6.22 -3.75
N VAL A 31 6.98 7.14 -2.92
CA VAL A 31 6.16 8.18 -2.29
C VAL A 31 5.77 9.21 -3.35
N ASP A 32 4.47 9.46 -3.47
CA ASP A 32 3.88 10.38 -4.45
C ASP A 32 3.39 11.67 -3.80
N VAL A 33 3.37 11.72 -2.46
CA VAL A 33 2.95 12.87 -1.68
C VAL A 33 4.06 13.30 -0.73
N THR A 34 4.28 14.61 -0.64
CA THR A 34 5.03 15.24 0.44
C THR A 34 4.15 16.31 1.07
N LEU A 35 3.86 16.16 2.36
CA LEU A 35 3.12 17.14 3.15
C LEU A 35 4.13 18.06 3.85
N ALA A 36 4.09 19.35 3.58
CA ALA A 36 4.99 20.33 4.20
C ALA A 36 4.22 21.22 5.18
N CYS A 37 4.78 21.45 6.37
CA CYS A 37 4.24 22.34 7.39
C CYS A 37 5.38 23.04 8.14
N ASN A 38 5.43 24.36 8.04
CA ASN A 38 6.51 25.19 8.59
C ASN A 38 7.90 24.66 8.18
N GLU A 39 8.73 24.30 9.16
CA GLU A 39 10.10 23.79 9.00
C GLU A 39 10.16 22.26 8.77
N ALA A 40 9.01 21.57 8.77
CA ALA A 40 8.94 20.11 8.68
C ALA A 40 8.26 19.65 7.39
N SER A 41 8.64 18.46 6.93
CA SER A 41 7.95 17.76 5.84
C SER A 41 7.84 16.27 6.13
N LEU A 42 6.78 15.66 5.60
CA LEU A 42 6.45 14.25 5.75
C LEU A 42 6.17 13.64 4.38
N LYS A 43 6.79 12.50 4.08
CA LYS A 43 6.45 11.68 2.91
C LYS A 43 5.19 10.87 3.16
N ALA A 44 4.40 10.61 2.12
CA ALA A 44 3.19 9.80 2.21
C ALA A 44 2.87 9.09 0.88
N HIS A 45 1.95 8.14 0.95
CA HIS A 45 1.30 7.49 -0.18
C HIS A 45 -0.18 7.91 -0.23
N LYS A 46 -0.70 8.25 -1.41
CA LYS A 46 -2.11 8.66 -1.61
C LYS A 46 -3.09 7.49 -1.75
#